data_AF-A0A164Q9Q9-F1
#
_entry.id   AF-A0A164Q9Q9-F1
#
_cell.length_a   1.000
_cell.length_b   1.000
_cell.length_c   1.000
_cell.angle_alpha   90.00
_cell.angle_beta   90.00
_cell.angle_gamma   90.00
#
_symmetry.space_group_name_H-M   'P 1'
#
loop_
_entity.id
_entity.type
_entity.pdbx_description
1 polymer ?
#
loop_
_entity_poly.entity_id
_entity_poly.type
_entity_poly.pdbx_seq_one_letter_code
_entity_poly.pdbx_strand_id
1 'polypeptide(L)'
;MKRQYQDVRNGSTRDPRYRKGYERPRNVLSLHDIEEFNGNFPEFTRPKNVGSFSLDVYRNYQNDYSELRYLSMPPETSNSGSCKVRFDLRKGVSSVIEKDGESIRQKMLDDLLTWILQERKAEHPSIVDCNHPLKPLLVEFVCYRGLLTMLLSTPYESQENWTILATRFQNSIYFWQLKDNRRNEYNSNPKQQEMSIWGFKFEQYLCASSPEASPNPEEQLNTNAEFCCVLKARIGGHPLLYGAEVDAAYQQ
;
A
#
# COMPACT_ATOMS: atom_id res chain seq x y z
N MET A 1 -50.41 -37.62 9.85
CA MET A 1 -49.58 -37.24 11.00
C MET A 1 -49.40 -35.71 10.95
N LYS A 2 -49.93 -34.99 11.96
CA LYS A 2 -49.70 -33.56 12.32
C LYS A 2 -50.09 -32.49 11.27
N ARG A 3 -51.27 -31.88 11.37
CA ARG A 3 -51.70 -30.68 12.15
C ARG A 3 -51.71 -29.40 11.29
N GLN A 4 -52.91 -28.97 10.88
CA GLN A 4 -53.24 -27.59 10.49
C GLN A 4 -53.26 -26.70 11.74
N TYR A 5 -52.84 -25.42 11.64
CA TYR A 5 -53.37 -24.34 12.47
C TYR A 5 -53.26 -22.96 11.77
N GLN A 6 -54.46 -22.42 11.54
CA GLN A 6 -54.97 -21.05 11.38
C GLN A 6 -54.04 -19.84 11.17
N ASP A 7 -54.44 -19.09 10.14
CA ASP A 7 -54.10 -17.71 9.83
C ASP A 7 -54.84 -16.76 10.79
N VAL A 8 -54.11 -16.05 11.66
CA VAL A 8 -54.66 -15.05 12.58
C VAL A 8 -54.26 -13.68 12.07
N ARG A 9 -55.20 -12.99 11.41
CA ARG A 9 -55.14 -11.55 11.20
C ARG A 9 -55.11 -10.86 12.56
N ASN A 10 -54.04 -10.14 12.84
CA ASN A 10 -54.06 -9.05 13.82
C ASN A 10 -53.37 -7.83 13.25
N GLY A 11 -54.12 -6.72 13.24
CA GLY A 11 -53.69 -5.43 12.75
C GLY A 11 -52.53 -4.89 13.57
N SER A 12 -51.53 -4.38 12.86
CA SER A 12 -50.49 -3.51 13.42
C SER A 12 -50.56 -2.20 12.65
N THR A 13 -51.14 -1.18 13.29
CA THR A 13 -51.05 0.23 12.92
C THR A 13 -49.58 0.57 12.65
N ARG A 14 -49.25 0.84 11.38
CA ARG A 14 -47.90 1.27 10.99
C ARG A 14 -47.72 2.73 11.42
N ASP A 15 -46.76 2.99 12.30
CA ASP A 15 -46.31 4.36 12.64
C ASP A 15 -45.80 5.04 11.33
N PRO A 16 -46.36 6.19 10.92
CA PRO A 16 -45.96 6.88 9.68
C PRO A 16 -44.53 7.42 9.68
N ARG A 17 -43.80 7.37 10.80
CA ARG A 17 -42.48 8.01 10.95
C ARG A 17 -41.27 7.14 10.60
N TYR A 18 -41.48 5.89 10.17
CA TYR A 18 -40.41 4.99 9.74
C TYR A 18 -40.51 4.64 8.24
N ARG A 19 -40.44 5.67 7.39
CA ARG A 19 -40.02 5.56 5.99
C ARG A 19 -38.83 6.49 5.74
N LYS A 20 -37.69 6.18 6.35
CA LYS A 20 -36.41 6.64 5.77
C LYS A 20 -36.05 5.60 4.72
N GLY A 21 -36.13 6.01 3.45
CA GLY A 21 -35.62 5.21 2.35
C GLY A 21 -34.15 4.90 2.63
N TYR A 22 -33.83 3.61 2.75
CA TYR A 22 -32.45 3.17 2.58
C TYR A 22 -32.14 3.39 1.10
N GLU A 23 -31.59 4.55 0.75
CA GLU A 23 -30.88 4.69 -0.50
C GLU A 23 -29.83 3.58 -0.51
N ARG A 24 -29.89 2.71 -1.53
CA ARG A 24 -28.82 1.73 -1.74
C ARG A 24 -27.52 2.53 -1.85
N PRO A 25 -26.47 2.17 -1.10
CA PRO A 25 -25.20 2.86 -1.22
C PRO A 25 -24.80 2.85 -2.70
N ARG A 26 -24.47 4.03 -3.24
CA ARG A 26 -23.91 4.12 -4.58
C ARG A 26 -22.54 3.43 -4.52
N ASN A 27 -22.42 2.25 -5.13
CA ASN A 27 -21.16 1.52 -5.23
C ASN A 27 -20.23 2.10 -6.33
N VAL A 28 -20.59 3.25 -6.90
CA VAL A 28 -19.86 3.92 -7.97
C VAL A 28 -19.63 5.36 -7.54
N LEU A 29 -18.36 5.74 -7.44
CA LEU A 29 -17.95 7.13 -7.34
C LEU A 29 -18.03 7.72 -8.75
N SER A 30 -18.93 8.66 -8.98
CA SER A 30 -18.90 9.48 -10.19
C SER A 30 -17.74 10.46 -10.06
N LEU A 31 -16.75 10.34 -10.94
CA LEU A 31 -15.71 11.36 -11.04
C LEU A 31 -16.36 12.62 -11.59
N HIS A 32 -16.19 13.68 -10.82
CA HIS A 32 -16.61 15.02 -11.18
C HIS A 32 -15.63 15.62 -12.20
N ASP A 33 -16.07 16.66 -12.90
CA ASP A 33 -15.20 17.39 -13.82
C ASP A 33 -13.95 17.89 -13.08
N ILE A 34 -12.79 17.87 -13.73
CA ILE A 34 -11.51 18.28 -13.12
C ILE A 34 -11.58 19.71 -12.57
N GLU A 35 -12.43 20.54 -13.20
CA GLU A 35 -12.75 21.91 -12.80
C GLU A 35 -13.27 22.01 -11.36
N GLU A 36 -13.91 20.97 -10.81
CA GLU A 36 -14.35 20.97 -9.40
C GLU A 36 -13.17 20.90 -8.41
N PHE A 37 -11.99 20.49 -8.88
CA PHE A 37 -10.76 20.43 -8.08
C PHE A 37 -9.80 21.61 -8.34
N ASN A 38 -10.18 22.61 -9.15
CA ASN A 38 -9.39 23.82 -9.44
C ASN A 38 -9.33 24.84 -8.28
N GLY A 39 -9.49 24.37 -7.05
CA GLY A 39 -9.39 25.18 -5.84
C GLY A 39 -7.95 25.39 -5.34
N ASN A 40 -7.82 25.97 -4.15
CA ASN A 40 -6.53 26.06 -3.48
C ASN A 40 -5.99 24.68 -3.12
N PHE A 41 -4.66 24.53 -3.14
CA PHE A 41 -4.02 23.30 -2.67
C PHE A 41 -4.46 22.98 -1.23
N PRO A 42 -4.96 21.76 -0.96
CA PRO A 42 -5.47 21.41 0.36
C PRO A 42 -4.35 21.40 1.40
N GLU A 43 -4.71 21.51 2.68
CA GLU A 43 -3.74 21.32 3.75
C GLU A 43 -3.12 19.92 3.64
N PHE A 44 -1.80 19.86 3.47
CA PHE A 44 -1.04 18.62 3.50
C PHE A 44 0.12 18.76 4.48
N THR A 45 0.05 18.04 5.60
CA THR A 45 1.12 18.09 6.60
C THR A 45 2.32 17.27 6.13
N ARG A 46 3.53 17.72 6.52
CA ARG A 46 4.76 16.98 6.26
C ARG A 46 4.62 15.56 6.83
N PRO A 47 4.75 14.50 6.00
CA PRO A 47 4.70 13.13 6.49
C PRO A 47 5.77 12.88 7.54
N LYS A 48 5.37 12.22 8.64
CA LYS A 48 6.27 11.81 9.72
C LYS A 48 6.44 10.31 9.68
N ASN A 49 7.69 9.85 9.65
CA ASN A 49 8.00 8.45 9.86
C ASN A 49 7.69 8.08 11.33
N VAL A 50 6.83 7.09 11.51
CA VAL A 50 6.42 6.56 12.82
C VAL A 50 6.91 5.14 13.05
N GLY A 51 7.53 4.51 12.06
CA GLY A 51 8.17 3.20 12.15
C GLY A 51 8.41 2.60 10.79
N SER A 52 8.91 1.38 10.76
CA SER A 52 9.27 0.68 9.53
C SER A 52 9.26 -0.82 9.74
N PHE A 53 9.28 -1.56 8.65
CA PHE A 53 9.48 -3.01 8.66
C PHE A 53 10.13 -3.45 7.35
N SER A 54 10.72 -4.64 7.38
CA SER A 54 11.31 -5.30 6.22
C SER A 54 10.47 -6.53 5.84
N LEU A 55 10.46 -6.87 4.56
CA LEU A 55 10.01 -8.15 4.05
C LEU A 55 11.23 -8.86 3.49
N ASP A 56 11.64 -9.99 4.05
CA ASP A 56 12.87 -10.66 3.65
C ASP A 56 12.82 -11.25 2.23
N VAL A 57 13.92 -11.88 1.80
CA VAL A 57 14.04 -12.58 0.51
C VAL A 57 13.01 -13.69 0.27
N TYR A 58 12.28 -14.13 1.31
CA TYR A 58 11.19 -15.10 1.25
C TYR A 58 9.81 -14.45 1.50
N ARG A 59 9.74 -13.11 1.53
CA ARG A 59 8.54 -12.31 1.80
C ARG A 59 7.99 -12.48 3.22
N ASN A 60 8.83 -12.83 4.19
CA ASN A 60 8.42 -12.87 5.59
C ASN A 60 8.61 -11.50 6.23
N TYR A 61 7.63 -11.12 7.06
CA TYR A 61 7.67 -9.89 7.84
C TYR A 61 8.77 -9.92 8.89
N GLN A 62 9.58 -8.86 8.93
CA GLN A 62 10.60 -8.58 9.94
C GLN A 62 10.39 -7.16 10.48
N ASN A 63 10.33 -6.99 11.81
CA ASN A 63 10.21 -5.67 12.42
C ASN A 63 11.61 -5.04 12.62
N ASP A 64 12.32 -4.84 11.52
CA ASP A 64 13.69 -4.33 11.51
C ASP A 64 14.02 -3.59 10.19
N TYR A 65 15.31 -3.29 10.02
CA TYR A 65 15.89 -2.61 8.86
C TYR A 65 16.73 -3.54 7.98
N SER A 66 16.50 -4.86 8.07
CA SER A 66 17.33 -5.87 7.38
C SER A 66 17.37 -5.70 5.87
N GLU A 67 16.29 -5.18 5.28
CA GLU A 67 16.19 -4.96 3.83
C GLU A 67 16.36 -3.48 3.42
N LEU A 68 16.71 -2.59 4.36
CA LEU A 68 17.04 -1.22 4.01
C LEU A 68 18.33 -1.18 3.17
N ARG A 69 18.25 -0.59 1.98
CA ARG A 69 19.40 -0.34 1.12
C ARG A 69 19.87 1.10 1.19
N TYR A 70 21.10 1.33 0.76
CA TYR A 70 21.73 2.64 0.77
C TYR A 70 22.11 3.06 -0.64
N LEU A 71 21.80 4.31 -0.99
CA LEU A 71 22.10 4.86 -2.31
C LEU A 71 23.62 5.07 -2.45
N SER A 72 24.23 4.33 -3.36
CA SER A 72 25.63 4.41 -3.74
C SER A 72 25.73 4.97 -5.16
N MET A 73 25.83 6.30 -5.26
CA MET A 73 25.99 6.98 -6.54
C MET A 73 27.37 6.68 -7.15
N PRO A 74 27.46 6.48 -8.47
CA PRO A 74 28.74 6.39 -9.15
C PRO A 74 29.59 7.64 -8.87
N PRO A 75 30.92 7.50 -8.69
CA PRO A 75 31.78 8.64 -8.41
C PRO A 75 31.70 9.67 -9.54
N GLU A 76 31.60 10.95 -9.18
CA GLU A 76 31.63 12.04 -10.15
C GLU A 76 32.99 12.02 -10.88
N THR A 77 32.97 11.68 -12.16
CA THR A 77 34.18 11.45 -12.95
C THR A 77 34.64 12.67 -13.73
N SER A 78 33.97 13.84 -13.62
CA SER A 78 34.42 15.06 -14.30
C SER A 78 33.87 16.36 -13.73
N ASN A 79 34.64 17.45 -13.84
CA ASN A 79 34.25 18.85 -13.59
C ASN A 79 33.09 19.35 -14.48
N SER A 80 32.45 18.47 -15.25
CA SER A 80 31.38 18.77 -16.20
C SER A 80 29.98 18.44 -15.67
N GLY A 81 29.83 18.00 -14.42
CA GLY A 81 28.52 17.68 -13.82
C GLY A 81 27.78 16.50 -14.46
N SER A 82 28.47 15.68 -15.27
CA SER A 82 27.90 14.47 -15.87
C SER A 82 28.74 13.24 -15.54
N CYS A 83 28.09 12.19 -15.06
CA CYS A 83 28.68 10.88 -14.83
C CYS A 83 28.11 9.89 -15.86
N LYS A 84 28.99 9.25 -16.64
CA LYS A 84 28.58 8.28 -17.66
C LYS A 84 28.48 6.88 -17.04
N VAL A 85 27.27 6.37 -16.91
CA VAL A 85 27.00 5.00 -16.43
C VAL A 85 26.86 4.01 -17.59
N ARG A 86 27.14 2.72 -17.34
CA ARG A 86 26.98 1.61 -18.29
C ARG A 86 26.23 0.45 -17.64
N PHE A 87 24.97 0.70 -17.25
CA PHE A 87 24.12 -0.31 -16.63
C PHE A 87 23.48 -1.20 -17.69
N ASP A 88 23.73 -2.51 -17.62
CA ASP A 88 22.99 -3.49 -18.40
C ASP A 88 21.78 -3.99 -17.59
N LEU A 89 20.61 -3.43 -17.89
CA LEU A 89 19.35 -3.75 -17.21
C LEU A 89 18.77 -5.10 -17.60
N ARG A 90 19.30 -5.75 -18.66
CA ARG A 90 18.87 -7.09 -19.07
C ARG A 90 19.63 -8.20 -18.36
N LYS A 91 20.71 -7.85 -17.66
CA LYS A 91 21.59 -8.81 -17.00
C LYS A 91 20.85 -9.57 -15.88
N GLY A 92 20.75 -10.89 -16.03
CA GLY A 92 20.14 -11.78 -15.03
C GLY A 92 18.62 -11.81 -15.03
N VAL A 93 17.96 -11.17 -16.01
CA VAL A 93 16.49 -11.15 -16.13
C VAL A 93 15.90 -12.57 -16.23
N SER A 94 16.58 -13.50 -16.90
CA SER A 94 16.08 -14.88 -17.07
C SER A 94 16.11 -15.73 -15.79
N SER A 95 16.76 -15.26 -14.73
CA SER A 95 16.93 -16.00 -13.46
C SER A 95 16.40 -15.21 -12.26
N VAL A 96 15.52 -14.24 -12.48
CA VAL A 96 14.91 -13.44 -11.42
C VAL A 96 14.02 -14.32 -10.53
N ILE A 97 14.03 -14.05 -9.23
CA ILE A 97 13.06 -14.59 -8.29
C ILE A 97 11.98 -13.53 -8.12
N GLU A 98 10.83 -13.75 -8.75
CA GLU A 98 9.71 -12.82 -8.69
C GLU A 98 8.79 -13.08 -7.51
N LYS A 99 8.22 -11.99 -6.98
CA LYS A 99 7.17 -12.05 -5.97
C LYS A 99 5.90 -12.73 -6.51
N ASP A 100 5.32 -13.60 -5.69
CA ASP A 100 4.03 -14.22 -6.01
C ASP A 100 2.88 -13.22 -5.84
N GLY A 101 2.37 -12.74 -6.97
CA GLY A 101 1.27 -11.78 -7.01
C GLY A 101 -0.01 -12.27 -6.36
N GLU A 102 -0.28 -13.57 -6.36
CA GLU A 102 -1.46 -14.16 -5.72
C GLU A 102 -1.33 -14.11 -4.20
N SER A 103 -0.19 -14.54 -3.67
CA SER A 103 0.12 -14.47 -2.24
C SER A 103 0.03 -13.03 -1.72
N ILE A 104 0.58 -12.06 -2.45
CA ILE A 104 0.48 -10.64 -2.09
C ILE A 104 -0.97 -10.16 -2.07
N ARG A 105 -1.78 -10.57 -3.07
CA ARG A 105 -3.19 -10.21 -3.14
C ARG A 105 -3.98 -10.74 -1.96
N GLN A 106 -3.65 -11.95 -1.48
CA GLN A 106 -4.30 -12.57 -0.33
C GLN A 106 -3.89 -11.89 0.99
N LYS A 107 -2.62 -11.49 1.13
CA LYS A 107 -2.13 -10.76 2.31
C LYS A 107 -2.75 -9.38 2.47
N MET A 108 -3.16 -8.70 1.40
CA MET A 108 -3.76 -7.37 1.47
C MET A 108 -2.95 -6.38 2.33
N LEU A 109 -3.48 -5.99 3.50
CA LEU A 109 -2.83 -5.07 4.45
C LEU A 109 -2.11 -5.78 5.60
N ASP A 110 -1.98 -7.11 5.58
CA ASP A 110 -1.53 -7.93 6.71
C ASP A 110 -0.18 -7.48 7.29
N ASP A 111 0.80 -7.15 6.47
CA ASP A 111 2.12 -6.70 6.94
C ASP A 111 2.01 -5.35 7.69
N LEU A 112 1.25 -4.40 7.14
CA LEU A 112 0.96 -3.11 7.79
C LEU A 112 0.12 -3.28 9.06
N LEU A 113 -0.87 -4.19 9.05
CA LEU A 113 -1.68 -4.51 10.23
C LEU A 113 -0.84 -5.19 11.32
N THR A 114 0.11 -6.04 10.94
CA THR A 114 1.07 -6.67 11.85
C THR A 114 1.92 -5.62 12.54
N TRP A 115 2.47 -4.67 11.78
CA TRP A 115 3.19 -3.52 12.36
C TRP A 115 2.29 -2.71 13.31
N ILE A 116 1.05 -2.36 12.91
CA ILE A 116 0.10 -1.61 13.76
C ILE A 116 -0.17 -2.37 15.08
N LEU A 117 -0.33 -3.68 15.03
CA LEU A 117 -0.58 -4.50 16.22
C LEU A 117 0.65 -4.57 17.13
N GLN A 118 1.86 -4.66 16.58
CA GLN A 118 3.09 -4.66 17.36
C GLN A 118 3.31 -3.33 18.08
N GLU A 119 3.17 -2.21 17.39
CA GLU A 119 3.32 -0.88 17.99
C GLU A 119 2.28 -0.64 19.09
N ARG A 120 1.02 -1.02 18.87
CA ARG A 120 -0.05 -0.87 19.88
C ARG A 120 0.18 -1.75 21.11
N LYS A 121 0.84 -2.90 20.96
CA LYS A 121 1.22 -3.76 22.09
C LYS A 121 2.42 -3.19 22.84
N ALA A 122 3.41 -2.65 22.14
CA ALA A 122 4.61 -2.07 22.75
C ALA A 122 4.28 -0.85 23.64
N GLU A 123 3.32 -0.02 23.23
CA GLU A 123 2.81 1.09 24.06
C GLU A 123 2.07 0.61 25.32
N HIS A 124 1.61 -0.64 25.37
CA HIS A 124 0.79 -1.20 26.44
C HIS A 124 1.12 -2.67 26.79
N PRO A 125 2.31 -2.94 27.37
CA PRO A 125 2.73 -4.31 27.71
C PRO A 125 1.80 -5.04 28.70
N SER A 126 0.99 -4.29 29.45
CA SER A 126 0.05 -4.79 30.45
C SER A 126 -1.28 -5.30 29.88
N ILE A 127 -1.55 -5.14 28.57
CA ILE A 127 -2.77 -5.65 27.93
C ILE A 127 -2.49 -7.09 27.46
N VAL A 128 -2.86 -8.06 28.30
CA VAL A 128 -2.64 -9.50 28.10
C VAL A 128 -3.88 -10.20 27.53
N ASP A 129 -5.03 -9.53 27.47
CA ASP A 129 -6.32 -10.18 27.25
C ASP A 129 -7.15 -9.52 26.14
N CYS A 130 -7.84 -10.34 25.35
CA CYS A 130 -8.76 -9.94 24.26
C CYS A 130 -9.98 -9.13 24.74
N ASN A 131 -10.13 -8.99 26.07
CA ASN A 131 -11.19 -8.24 26.74
C ASN A 131 -10.86 -6.76 26.98
N HIS A 132 -9.61 -6.32 26.78
CA HIS A 132 -9.25 -4.90 26.90
C HIS A 132 -9.01 -4.29 25.51
N PRO A 133 -9.84 -3.31 25.09
CA PRO A 133 -9.70 -2.72 23.77
C PRO A 133 -8.37 -1.97 23.67
N LEU A 134 -7.56 -2.34 22.68
CA LEU A 134 -6.37 -1.59 22.29
C LEU A 134 -6.74 -0.12 22.07
N LYS A 135 -5.87 0.81 22.49
CA LYS A 135 -6.08 2.26 22.31
C LYS A 135 -6.39 2.59 20.84
N PRO A 136 -7.34 3.50 20.53
CA PRO A 136 -7.65 3.88 19.16
C PRO A 136 -6.40 4.35 18.40
N LEU A 137 -6.32 4.05 17.09
CA LEU A 137 -5.16 4.42 16.26
C LEU A 137 -5.02 5.95 16.05
N LEU A 138 -6.08 6.71 16.38
CA LEU A 138 -6.18 8.17 16.20
C LEU A 138 -5.90 8.62 14.76
N VAL A 139 -6.20 7.77 13.77
CA VAL A 139 -6.18 8.09 12.35
C VAL A 139 -7.52 7.69 11.72
N GLU A 140 -7.90 8.39 10.67
CA GLU A 140 -9.15 8.16 9.96
C GLU A 140 -8.97 7.14 8.83
N PHE A 141 -7.85 7.20 8.10
CA PHE A 141 -7.57 6.33 6.96
C PHE A 141 -6.28 5.52 7.13
N VAL A 142 -6.32 4.25 6.71
CA VAL A 142 -5.17 3.34 6.69
C VAL A 142 -5.06 2.65 5.33
N CYS A 143 -3.91 2.76 4.66
CA CYS A 143 -3.69 2.13 3.35
C CYS A 143 -2.20 2.02 2.99
N TYR A 144 -1.88 1.51 1.80
CA TYR A 144 -0.54 1.69 1.21
C TYR A 144 -0.48 2.92 0.31
N ARG A 145 0.71 3.53 0.21
CA ARG A 145 1.02 4.71 -0.62
C ARG A 145 0.55 4.56 -2.08
N GLY A 146 0.63 3.36 -2.64
CA GLY A 146 0.18 3.08 -4.01
C GLY A 146 -1.30 3.41 -4.24
N LEU A 147 -2.16 3.15 -3.24
CA LEU A 147 -3.59 3.47 -3.31
C LEU A 147 -3.82 4.99 -3.29
N LEU A 148 -3.07 5.72 -2.46
CA LEU A 148 -3.12 7.18 -2.46
C LEU A 148 -2.68 7.74 -3.82
N THR A 149 -1.59 7.22 -4.38
CA THR A 149 -1.08 7.64 -5.70
C THR A 149 -2.15 7.45 -6.78
N MET A 150 -2.83 6.30 -6.77
CA MET A 150 -3.95 6.02 -7.67
C MET A 150 -5.10 7.03 -7.48
N LEU A 151 -5.52 7.30 -6.24
CA LEU A 151 -6.58 8.28 -5.96
C LEU A 151 -6.20 9.69 -6.44
N LEU A 152 -4.98 10.16 -6.13
CA LEU A 152 -4.51 11.49 -6.55
C LEU A 152 -4.36 11.61 -8.07
N SER A 153 -4.08 10.51 -8.77
CA SER A 153 -3.94 10.51 -10.23
C SER A 153 -5.28 10.36 -10.95
N THR A 154 -6.35 9.98 -10.23
CA THR A 154 -7.65 9.64 -10.81
C THR A 154 -8.27 10.75 -11.66
N PRO A 155 -8.19 12.05 -11.32
CA PRO A 155 -8.72 13.11 -12.19
C PRO A 155 -8.10 13.17 -13.59
N TYR A 156 -6.92 12.58 -13.77
CA TYR A 156 -6.17 12.55 -15.03
C TYR A 156 -6.12 11.15 -15.67
N GLU A 157 -6.65 10.14 -14.99
CA GLU A 157 -6.65 8.75 -15.47
C GLU A 157 -7.83 8.52 -16.42
N SER A 158 -7.54 7.95 -17.60
CA SER A 158 -8.53 7.75 -18.68
C SER A 158 -8.51 6.33 -19.27
N GLN A 159 -7.56 5.51 -18.84
CA GLN A 159 -7.32 4.16 -19.36
C GLN A 159 -7.77 3.10 -18.36
N GLU A 160 -7.44 3.28 -17.08
CA GLU A 160 -7.64 2.25 -16.06
C GLU A 160 -8.69 2.65 -15.02
N ASN A 161 -9.70 1.80 -14.86
CA ASN A 161 -10.60 1.85 -13.71
C ASN A 161 -9.97 1.17 -12.50
N TRP A 162 -10.42 1.54 -11.31
CA TRP A 162 -9.99 0.92 -10.07
C TRP A 162 -11.17 0.59 -9.16
N THR A 163 -10.96 -0.39 -8.27
CA THR A 163 -11.91 -0.72 -7.21
C THR A 163 -11.18 -0.72 -5.87
N ILE A 164 -11.79 -0.13 -4.85
CA ILE A 164 -11.26 -0.10 -3.48
C ILE A 164 -12.22 -0.86 -2.57
N LEU A 165 -11.68 -1.79 -1.78
CA LEU A 165 -12.35 -2.33 -0.61
C LEU A 165 -12.12 -1.37 0.56
N ALA A 166 -13.21 -0.95 1.21
CA ALA A 166 -13.18 -0.10 2.39
C ALA A 166 -13.79 -0.84 3.58
N THR A 167 -13.04 -0.97 4.67
CA THR A 167 -13.51 -1.62 5.90
C THR A 167 -13.34 -0.69 7.08
N ARG A 168 -14.43 -0.39 7.80
CA ARG A 168 -14.38 0.43 9.01
C ARG A 168 -14.21 -0.46 10.25
N PHE A 169 -13.18 -0.19 11.04
CA PHE A 169 -12.93 -0.86 12.32
C PHE A 169 -12.38 0.13 13.35
N GLN A 170 -12.96 0.16 14.55
CA GLN A 170 -12.54 1.06 15.65
C GLN A 170 -12.34 2.54 15.23
N ASN A 171 -13.26 3.08 14.44
CA ASN A 171 -13.24 4.45 13.89
C ASN A 171 -12.13 4.78 12.87
N SER A 172 -11.36 3.79 12.43
CA SER A 172 -10.48 3.92 11.26
C SER A 172 -11.09 3.18 10.07
N ILE A 173 -10.86 3.70 8.86
CA ILE A 173 -11.25 3.10 7.60
C ILE A 173 -9.98 2.58 6.90
N TYR A 174 -9.97 1.28 6.64
CA TYR A 174 -8.88 0.56 5.99
C TYR A 174 -9.22 0.41 4.51
N PHE A 175 -8.32 0.86 3.64
CA PHE A 175 -8.48 0.78 2.19
C PHE A 175 -7.51 -0.21 1.56
N TRP A 176 -8.05 -1.04 0.66
CA TRP A 176 -7.28 -1.96 -0.16
C TRP A 176 -7.71 -1.86 -1.62
N GLN A 177 -6.76 -1.74 -2.55
CA GLN A 177 -7.05 -1.72 -3.97
C GLN A 177 -7.28 -3.15 -4.48
N LEU A 178 -8.47 -3.43 -5.01
CA LEU A 178 -8.73 -4.64 -5.77
C LEU A 178 -8.18 -4.45 -7.19
N LYS A 179 -7.14 -5.21 -7.53
CA LYS A 179 -6.63 -5.27 -8.90
C LYS A 179 -7.46 -6.29 -9.68
N ASP A 180 -8.10 -5.84 -10.77
CA ASP A 180 -8.86 -6.71 -11.67
C ASP A 180 -7.91 -7.63 -12.45
N ASN A 181 -8.36 -8.84 -12.77
CA ASN A 181 -7.54 -9.84 -13.46
C ASN A 181 -7.13 -9.40 -14.88
N ARG A 182 -7.77 -8.38 -15.45
CA ARG A 182 -7.40 -7.77 -16.74
C ARG A 182 -5.98 -7.18 -16.77
N ARG A 183 -5.42 -6.80 -15.61
CA ARG A 183 -3.99 -6.42 -15.51
C ARG A 183 -3.06 -7.60 -15.77
N ASN A 184 -3.52 -8.83 -15.50
CA ASN A 184 -2.76 -10.04 -15.82
C ASN A 184 -2.68 -10.27 -17.33
N GLU A 185 -3.66 -9.81 -18.12
CA GLU A 185 -3.62 -9.88 -19.59
C GLU A 185 -2.63 -8.88 -20.20
N TYR A 186 -2.49 -7.68 -19.61
CA TYR A 186 -1.41 -6.73 -19.97
C TYR A 186 -0.03 -7.27 -19.58
N ASN A 187 0.08 -7.88 -18.39
CA ASN A 187 1.27 -8.61 -17.98
C ASN A 187 1.56 -9.86 -18.85
N SER A 188 0.72 -10.23 -19.82
CA SER A 188 1.03 -11.31 -20.77
C SER A 188 2.05 -10.92 -21.83
N ASN A 189 2.36 -9.62 -22.01
CA ASN A 189 3.39 -9.21 -22.96
C ASN A 189 4.80 -9.45 -22.36
N PRO A 190 5.59 -10.38 -22.91
CA PRO A 190 6.90 -10.72 -22.35
C PRO A 190 7.84 -9.50 -22.27
N LYS A 191 7.72 -8.55 -23.21
CA LYS A 191 8.51 -7.33 -23.19
C LYS A 191 8.13 -6.41 -22.03
N GLN A 192 6.86 -6.36 -21.64
CA GLN A 192 6.41 -5.54 -20.50
C GLN A 192 6.85 -6.16 -19.17
N GLN A 193 6.82 -7.49 -19.07
CA GLN A 193 7.42 -8.21 -17.93
C GLN A 193 8.93 -7.95 -17.85
N GLU A 194 9.63 -7.97 -18.97
CA GLU A 194 11.07 -7.64 -19.00
C GLU A 194 11.32 -6.21 -18.49
N MET A 195 10.51 -5.25 -18.96
CA MET A 195 10.62 -3.84 -18.58
C MET A 195 10.34 -3.58 -17.09
N SER A 196 9.45 -4.35 -16.45
CA SER A 196 9.22 -4.21 -15.00
C SER A 196 10.44 -4.68 -14.19
N ILE A 197 11.14 -5.71 -14.67
CA ILE A 197 12.37 -6.22 -14.05
C ILE A 197 13.53 -5.23 -14.20
N TRP A 198 13.60 -4.47 -15.30
CA TRP A 198 14.66 -3.48 -15.52
C TRP A 198 14.73 -2.42 -14.41
N GLY A 199 13.59 -2.07 -13.78
CA GLY A 199 13.55 -1.16 -12.63
C GLY A 199 14.30 -1.71 -11.43
N PHE A 200 13.96 -2.93 -11.00
CA PHE A 200 14.68 -3.63 -9.93
C PHE A 200 16.16 -3.85 -10.26
N LYS A 201 16.49 -4.11 -11.54
CA LYS A 201 17.89 -4.23 -11.95
C LYS A 201 18.63 -2.90 -11.84
N PHE A 202 17.97 -1.79 -12.15
CA PHE A 202 18.52 -0.45 -11.97
C PHE A 202 18.81 -0.15 -10.49
N GLU A 203 17.91 -0.53 -9.59
CA GLU A 203 18.13 -0.44 -8.14
C GLU A 203 19.39 -1.22 -7.71
N GLN A 204 19.59 -2.46 -8.19
CA GLN A 204 20.82 -3.22 -7.91
C GLN A 204 22.12 -2.53 -8.36
N TYR A 205 22.07 -1.64 -9.37
CA TYR A 205 23.23 -0.87 -9.79
C TYR A 205 23.53 0.34 -8.92
N LEU A 206 22.54 0.82 -8.17
CA LEU A 206 22.63 2.07 -7.39
C LEU A 206 22.53 1.84 -5.88
N CYS A 207 22.15 0.66 -5.44
CA CYS A 207 21.87 0.37 -4.04
C CYS A 207 22.86 -0.65 -3.46
N ALA A 208 23.38 -0.35 -2.27
CA ALA A 208 24.25 -1.22 -1.50
C ALA A 208 23.56 -1.71 -0.22
N SER A 209 24.04 -2.81 0.36
CA SER A 209 23.51 -3.39 1.61
C SER A 209 23.91 -2.62 2.86
N SER A 210 25.02 -1.87 2.81
CA SER A 210 25.45 -0.95 3.84
C SER A 210 26.05 0.31 3.20
N PRO A 211 26.23 1.40 3.96
CA PRO A 211 26.82 2.63 3.45
C PRO A 211 28.25 2.50 2.90
N GLU A 212 29.02 1.57 3.45
CA GLU A 212 30.42 1.31 3.08
C GLU A 212 30.54 0.25 1.97
N ALA A 213 29.45 -0.46 1.67
CA ALA A 213 29.41 -1.47 0.65
C ALA A 213 29.20 -0.85 -0.75
N SER A 214 29.65 -1.58 -1.77
CA SER A 214 29.36 -1.25 -3.16
C SER A 214 28.16 -2.06 -3.66
N PRO A 215 27.35 -1.52 -4.60
CA PRO A 215 26.32 -2.28 -5.28
C PRO A 215 26.89 -3.53 -5.94
N ASN A 216 26.13 -4.64 -5.93
CA ASN A 216 26.53 -5.90 -6.53
C ASN A 216 25.58 -6.34 -7.66
N PRO A 217 25.81 -5.89 -8.90
CA PRO A 217 24.97 -6.27 -10.04
C PRO A 217 25.08 -7.74 -10.46
N GLU A 218 26.02 -8.51 -9.90
CA GLU A 218 26.14 -9.96 -10.16
C GLU A 218 25.20 -10.80 -9.29
N GLU A 219 24.69 -10.21 -8.19
CA GLU A 219 23.76 -10.90 -7.30
C GLU A 219 22.45 -11.25 -8.03
N GLN A 220 21.94 -12.45 -7.74
CA GLN A 220 20.65 -12.88 -8.28
C GLN A 220 19.57 -11.90 -7.82
N LEU A 221 18.79 -11.39 -8.77
CA LEU A 221 17.72 -10.45 -8.47
C LEU A 221 16.54 -11.18 -7.81
N ASN A 222 16.11 -10.68 -6.66
CA ASN A 222 14.96 -11.18 -5.93
C ASN A 222 14.03 -10.01 -5.57
N THR A 223 12.80 -10.03 -6.07
CA THR A 223 11.82 -8.94 -5.88
C THR A 223 10.90 -9.15 -4.67
N ASN A 224 11.15 -10.19 -3.86
CA ASN A 224 10.44 -10.41 -2.60
C ASN A 224 10.90 -9.45 -1.51
N ALA A 225 12.20 -9.12 -1.49
CA ALA A 225 12.81 -8.27 -0.48
C ALA A 225 12.33 -6.82 -0.63
N GLU A 226 11.77 -6.24 0.43
CA GLU A 226 11.28 -4.86 0.42
C GLU A 226 11.51 -4.21 1.80
N PHE A 227 11.85 -2.92 1.81
CA PHE A 227 11.85 -2.10 3.01
C PHE A 227 10.71 -1.09 2.97
N CYS A 228 9.90 -1.05 4.03
CA CYS A 228 8.71 -0.21 4.10
C CYS A 228 8.76 0.74 5.28
N CYS A 229 8.58 2.03 5.00
CA CYS A 229 8.32 3.04 6.02
C CYS A 229 6.83 3.14 6.31
N VAL A 230 6.47 3.34 7.58
CA VAL A 230 5.12 3.66 8.01
C VAL A 230 5.04 5.14 8.36
N LEU A 231 4.18 5.86 7.65
CA LEU A 231 4.11 7.30 7.66
C LEU A 231 2.76 7.78 8.20
N LYS A 232 2.77 8.82 9.04
CA LYS A 232 1.58 9.59 9.43
C LYS A 232 1.58 10.95 8.76
N ALA A 233 0.44 11.33 8.19
CA ALA A 233 0.21 12.65 7.62
C ALA A 233 -1.26 13.07 7.81
N ARG A 234 -1.60 14.27 7.33
CA ARG A 234 -2.97 14.79 7.27
C ARG A 234 -3.19 15.45 5.92
N ILE A 235 -4.25 15.06 5.21
CA ILE A 235 -4.66 15.65 3.93
C ILE A 235 -6.08 16.21 4.11
N GLY A 236 -6.27 17.51 3.87
CA GLY A 236 -7.60 18.14 3.95
C GLY A 236 -8.27 18.00 5.33
N GLY A 237 -7.50 17.94 6.41
CA GLY A 237 -8.02 17.70 7.77
C GLY A 237 -8.12 16.23 8.18
N HIS A 238 -8.00 15.28 7.24
CA HIS A 238 -8.13 13.85 7.51
C HIS A 238 -6.79 13.21 7.87
N PRO A 239 -6.61 12.68 9.10
CA PRO A 239 -5.38 12.01 9.50
C PRO A 239 -5.29 10.63 8.84
N LEU A 240 -4.12 10.33 8.26
CA LEU A 240 -3.85 9.07 7.58
C LEU A 240 -2.59 8.40 8.13
N LEU A 241 -2.61 7.07 8.15
CA LEU A 241 -1.45 6.21 8.35
C LEU A 241 -1.25 5.38 7.08
N TYR A 242 -0.04 5.35 6.53
CA TYR A 242 0.20 4.57 5.33
C TYR A 242 1.58 3.94 5.27
N GLY A 243 1.63 2.71 4.73
CA GLY A 243 2.89 2.04 4.39
C GLY A 243 3.41 2.53 3.04
N ALA A 244 4.71 2.74 2.93
CA ALA A 244 5.40 3.14 1.72
C ALA A 244 6.70 2.36 1.59
N GLU A 245 6.80 1.54 0.54
CA GLU A 245 8.07 0.97 0.07
C GLU A 245 9.07 2.10 -0.25
N VAL A 246 10.30 1.91 0.21
CA VAL A 246 11.43 2.83 0.03
C VAL A 246 12.61 2.07 -0.53
N ASP A 247 13.05 2.46 -1.72
CA ASP A 247 14.11 1.76 -2.47
C ASP A 247 15.48 1.85 -1.77
N ALA A 248 15.82 3.03 -1.23
CA ALA A 248 17.06 3.26 -0.50
C ALA A 248 17.04 4.51 0.39
N ALA A 249 17.91 4.54 1.39
CA ALA A 249 18.30 5.74 2.13
C ALA A 249 19.53 6.40 1.51
N TYR A 250 19.59 7.73 1.55
CA TYR A 250 20.81 8.47 1.25
C TYR A 250 21.52 8.84 2.54
N GLN A 251 22.82 8.54 2.63
CA GLN A 251 23.65 8.97 3.73
C GLN A 251 24.32 10.30 3.38
N GLN A 252 24.08 11.32 4.21
CA GLN A 252 24.81 12.59 4.18
C GLN A 252 26.12 12.49 4.97
#